data_AF-A0AAW7XUV1-F1
#
_entry.id   AF-A0AAW7XUV1-F1
#
_cell.length_a   1.000
_cell.length_b   1.000
_cell.length_c   1.000
_cell.angle_alpha   90.00
_cell.angle_beta   90.00
_cell.angle_gamma   90.00
#
_symmetry.space_group_name_H-M   'P 1'
#
loop_
_entity.id
_entity.type
_entity.pdbx_description
1 polymer ?
#
loop_
_entity_poly.entity_id
_entity_poly.type
_entity_poly.pdbx_seq_one_letter_code
_entity_poly.pdbx_strand_id
1 'polypeptide(L)'
;MRLKLILTAMLIIGSSATAEQICIEASGAVKILRCNDMFGTASCEFISSASGMLKCVAFDANDNPIASSPAFAEGTSVEFINLDANSIAKVICSE
;
A
#
# COMPACT_ATOMS: atom_id res chain seq x y z
N MET A 1 -46.22 45.91 18.17
CA MET A 1 -45.88 44.94 17.10
C MET A 1 -44.91 43.92 17.70
N ARG A 2 -45.35 42.69 18.00
CA ARG A 2 -44.51 41.65 18.62
C ARG A 2 -43.92 40.78 17.51
N LEU A 3 -42.66 41.00 17.14
CA LEU A 3 -41.97 40.18 16.15
C LEU A 3 -41.38 38.94 16.83
N LYS A 4 -41.92 37.77 16.51
CA LYS A 4 -41.45 36.48 17.02
C LYS A 4 -40.12 36.12 16.35
N LEU A 5 -39.13 35.82 17.19
CA LEU A 5 -37.85 35.24 16.83
C LEU A 5 -38.08 33.82 16.27
N ILE A 6 -37.58 33.51 15.08
CA ILE A 6 -37.44 32.13 14.60
C ILE A 6 -35.96 31.97 14.24
N LEU A 7 -35.21 31.40 15.18
CA LEU A 7 -33.83 30.99 14.98
C LEU A 7 -33.89 29.52 14.52
N THR A 8 -33.80 29.28 13.22
CA THR A 8 -33.73 27.93 12.67
C THR A 8 -32.34 27.36 12.97
N ALA A 9 -32.23 26.51 13.99
CA ALA A 9 -31.02 25.75 14.26
C ALA A 9 -30.83 24.71 13.13
N MET A 10 -29.88 24.98 12.24
CA MET A 10 -29.42 24.02 11.25
C MET A 10 -28.63 22.93 11.99
N LEU A 11 -29.23 21.75 12.17
CA LEU A 11 -28.51 20.57 12.63
C LEU A 11 -27.51 20.16 11.54
N ILE A 12 -26.23 20.49 11.75
CA ILE A 12 -25.14 19.85 11.02
C ILE A 12 -24.99 18.48 11.65
N ILE A 13 -25.64 17.47 11.06
CA ILE A 13 -25.36 16.07 11.37
C ILE A 13 -24.00 15.77 10.76
N GLY A 14 -22.93 16.09 11.50
CA GLY A 14 -21.59 15.69 11.16
C GLY A 14 -21.52 14.17 11.30
N SER A 15 -21.55 13.45 10.18
CA SER A 15 -21.17 12.05 10.13
C SER A 15 -19.70 11.97 10.58
N SER A 16 -19.48 11.68 11.86
CA SER A 16 -18.17 11.35 12.37
C SER A 16 -17.83 9.96 11.84
N ALA A 17 -17.23 9.90 10.65
CA ALA A 17 -16.52 8.71 10.24
C ALA A 17 -15.37 8.52 11.23
N THR A 18 -15.54 7.63 12.20
CA THR A 18 -14.44 7.16 13.05
C THR A 18 -13.39 6.56 12.13
N ALA A 19 -12.26 7.25 11.98
CA ALA A 19 -11.12 6.71 11.27
C ALA A 19 -10.65 5.45 12.00
N GLU A 20 -10.62 4.33 11.29
CA GLU A 20 -10.04 3.09 11.77
C GLU A 20 -8.52 3.14 11.56
N GLN A 21 -7.75 2.80 12.60
CA GLN A 21 -6.29 2.78 12.54
C GLN A 21 -5.80 1.34 12.44
N ILE A 22 -5.04 1.02 11.38
CA ILE A 22 -4.36 -0.27 11.22
C ILE A 22 -2.88 -0.06 11.56
N CYS A 23 -2.38 -0.81 12.54
CA CYS A 23 -0.96 -0.87 12.87
C CYS A 23 -0.32 -2.08 12.18
N ILE A 24 0.78 -1.87 11.47
CA ILE A 24 1.55 -2.92 10.78
C ILE A 24 2.95 -2.93 11.38
N GLU A 25 3.31 -4.04 12.03
CA GLU A 25 4.66 -4.23 12.58
C GLU A 25 5.56 -4.97 11.60
N ALA A 26 6.74 -4.41 11.36
CA ALA A 26 7.72 -4.94 10.43
C ALA A 26 8.98 -5.41 11.17
N SER A 27 9.32 -6.70 11.07
CA SER A 27 10.58 -7.25 11.59
C SER A 27 11.83 -6.97 10.73
N GLY A 28 11.75 -6.03 9.79
CA GLY A 28 12.83 -5.69 8.86
C GLY A 28 12.56 -4.40 8.10
N ALA A 29 13.55 -3.93 7.34
CA ALA A 29 13.51 -2.60 6.71
C ALA A 29 12.44 -2.47 5.62
N VAL A 30 12.01 -3.56 4.97
CA VAL A 30 10.96 -3.57 3.95
C VAL A 30 9.94 -4.67 4.25
N LYS A 31 8.65 -4.36 4.14
CA LYS A 31 7.55 -5.33 4.18
C LYS A 31 6.60 -5.13 3.03
N ILE A 32 6.38 -6.22 2.31
CA ILE A 32 5.42 -6.30 1.22
C ILE A 32 4.03 -6.49 1.82
N LEU A 33 3.09 -5.64 1.42
CA LEU A 33 1.71 -5.69 1.91
C LEU A 33 0.85 -6.58 1.02
N ARG A 34 0.93 -6.36 -0.29
CA ARG A 34 0.16 -7.08 -1.31
C ARG A 34 0.76 -6.86 -2.69
N CYS A 35 0.47 -7.77 -3.61
CA CYS A 35 0.73 -7.61 -5.03
C CYS A 35 -0.59 -7.66 -5.80
N ASN A 36 -0.79 -6.73 -6.73
CA ASN A 36 -1.95 -6.69 -7.61
C ASN A 36 -1.48 -6.69 -9.06
N ASP A 37 -2.26 -7.30 -9.96
CA ASP A 37 -2.01 -7.18 -11.39
C ASP A 37 -2.53 -5.83 -11.90
N MET A 38 -1.68 -5.12 -12.63
CA MET A 38 -1.98 -3.88 -13.32
C MET A 38 -1.62 -4.04 -14.79
N PHE A 39 -2.55 -4.63 -15.55
CA PHE A 39 -2.41 -4.81 -17.00
C PHE A 39 -1.20 -5.68 -17.40
N GLY A 40 -1.00 -6.81 -16.70
CA GLY A 40 0.12 -7.72 -16.93
C GLY A 40 1.44 -7.28 -16.30
N THR A 41 1.38 -6.30 -15.40
CA THR A 41 2.49 -5.91 -14.52
C THR A 41 2.07 -6.17 -13.08
N ALA A 42 2.85 -6.96 -12.35
CA ALA A 42 2.63 -7.12 -10.92
C ALA A 42 3.16 -5.90 -10.19
N SER A 43 2.27 -5.12 -9.58
CA SER A 43 2.61 -4.01 -8.68
C SER A 43 2.49 -4.48 -7.24
N CYS A 44 3.62 -4.54 -6.54
CA CYS A 44 3.70 -4.98 -5.15
C CYS A 44 3.90 -3.78 -4.24
N GLU A 45 2.90 -3.48 -3.43
CA GLU A 45 2.95 -2.41 -2.45
C GLU A 45 3.80 -2.82 -1.25
N PHE A 46 4.57 -1.87 -0.72
CA PHE A 46 5.39 -2.11 0.44
C PHE A 46 5.44 -0.90 1.37
N ILE A 47 5.80 -1.18 2.62
CA ILE A 47 6.25 -0.18 3.58
C ILE A 47 7.73 -0.40 3.83
N SER A 48 8.47 0.70 3.96
CA SER A 48 9.91 0.66 4.14
C SER A 48 10.37 1.71 5.14
N SER A 49 11.37 1.37 5.94
CA SER A 49 12.18 2.32 6.71
C SER A 49 13.56 2.57 6.08
N ALA A 50 13.87 1.89 4.98
CA ALA A 50 15.10 2.10 4.20
C ALA A 50 15.04 3.41 3.41
N SER A 51 16.17 3.80 2.82
CA SER A 51 16.27 4.98 1.95
C SER A 51 17.03 4.66 0.67
N GLY A 52 16.67 5.32 -0.42
CA GLY A 52 17.33 5.15 -1.71
C GLY A 52 16.81 3.97 -2.52
N MET A 53 17.68 3.41 -3.37
CA MET A 53 17.28 2.36 -4.31
C MET A 53 17.31 0.99 -3.63
N LEU A 54 16.23 0.24 -3.80
CA LEU A 54 16.10 -1.15 -3.40
C LEU A 54 16.22 -2.06 -4.62
N LYS A 55 16.85 -3.21 -4.43
CA LYS A 55 16.75 -4.35 -5.34
C LYS A 55 15.69 -5.32 -4.80
N CYS A 56 14.61 -5.50 -5.54
CA CYS A 56 13.55 -6.43 -5.19
C CYS A 56 13.54 -7.65 -6.10
N VAL A 57 13.28 -8.81 -5.52
CA VAL A 57 13.18 -10.10 -6.22
C VAL A 57 11.86 -10.76 -5.85
N ALA A 58 11.07 -11.11 -6.86
CA ALA A 58 9.85 -11.90 -6.72
C ALA A 58 10.18 -13.39 -6.82
N PHE A 59 9.51 -14.19 -5.99
CA PHE A 59 9.65 -15.63 -5.94
C PHE A 59 8.30 -16.33 -6.09
N ASP A 60 8.31 -17.49 -6.72
CA ASP A 60 7.16 -18.39 -6.79
C ASP A 60 6.95 -19.17 -5.47
N ALA A 61 5.92 -20.01 -5.42
CA ALA A 61 5.57 -20.83 -4.26
C ALA A 61 6.62 -21.90 -3.89
N ASN A 62 7.58 -22.19 -4.78
CA ASN A 62 8.67 -23.13 -4.56
C ASN A 62 9.99 -22.42 -4.20
N ASP A 63 9.93 -21.12 -3.87
CA ASP A 63 11.08 -20.27 -3.59
C ASP A 63 12.04 -20.07 -4.78
N ASN A 64 11.59 -20.28 -6.02
CA ASN A 64 12.39 -19.93 -7.19
C ASN A 64 12.23 -18.44 -7.51
N PRO A 65 13.34 -17.71 -7.80
CA PRO A 65 13.24 -16.34 -8.25
C PRO A 65 12.66 -16.28 -9.67
N ILE A 66 11.61 -15.51 -9.86
CA ILE A 66 10.88 -15.41 -11.14
C ILE A 66 11.02 -14.04 -11.81
N ALA A 67 11.37 -12.99 -11.04
CA ALA A 67 11.68 -11.66 -11.57
C ALA A 67 12.49 -10.83 -10.59
N SER A 68 13.14 -9.78 -11.10
CA SER A 68 13.79 -8.76 -10.29
C SER A 68 13.51 -7.36 -10.85
N SER A 69 13.32 -6.38 -9.96
CA SER A 69 13.06 -5.00 -10.35
C SER A 69 13.62 -4.03 -9.30
N PRO A 70 14.13 -2.86 -9.72
CA PRO A 70 14.47 -1.82 -8.76
C PRO A 70 13.21 -1.14 -8.21
N ALA A 71 13.31 -0.62 -7.00
CA ALA A 71 12.33 0.29 -6.43
C ALA A 71 13.02 1.41 -5.67
N PHE A 72 12.32 2.51 -5.41
CA PHE A 72 12.78 3.52 -4.46
C PHE A 72 12.12 3.24 -3.12
N ALA A 73 12.90 3.18 -2.04
CA ALA A 73 12.40 2.91 -0.69
C ALA A 73 11.37 3.95 -0.22
N GLU A 74 11.49 5.18 -0.72
CA GLU A 74 10.53 6.28 -0.51
C GLU A 74 9.27 6.16 -1.39
N GLY A 75 9.28 5.23 -2.34
CA GLY A 75 8.12 4.86 -3.14
C GLY A 75 7.13 3.98 -2.37
N THR A 76 6.00 3.70 -3.01
CA THR A 76 4.93 2.90 -2.40
C THR A 76 4.85 1.48 -2.96
N SER A 77 5.54 1.20 -4.07
CA SER A 77 5.47 -0.08 -4.76
C SER A 77 6.70 -0.39 -5.59
N VAL A 78 6.86 -1.68 -5.91
CA VAL A 78 7.78 -2.19 -6.92
C VAL A 78 6.97 -2.84 -8.04
N GLU A 79 7.38 -2.62 -9.28
CA GLU A 79 6.69 -3.13 -10.47
C GLU A 79 7.53 -4.21 -11.15
N PHE A 80 6.92 -5.37 -11.42
CA PHE A 80 7.51 -6.44 -12.20
C PHE A 80 6.78 -6.56 -13.54
N ILE A 81 7.42 -6.09 -14.60
CA ILE A 81 6.85 -6.02 -15.95
C ILE A 81 6.69 -7.44 -16.52
N ASN A 82 5.56 -7.71 -17.18
CA ASN A 82 5.21 -9.01 -17.77
C ASN A 82 5.17 -10.16 -16.75
N LEU A 83 4.78 -9.85 -15.51
CA LEU A 83 4.63 -10.83 -14.44
C LEU A 83 3.21 -10.76 -13.88
N ASP A 84 2.54 -11.91 -13.81
CA ASP A 84 1.24 -12.03 -13.14
C ASP A 84 1.44 -12.02 -11.63
N ALA A 85 0.73 -11.13 -10.92
CA ALA A 85 0.81 -11.04 -9.47
C ALA A 85 0.44 -12.36 -8.77
N ASN A 86 -0.43 -13.19 -9.36
CA ASN A 86 -0.80 -14.50 -8.79
C ASN A 86 0.33 -15.53 -8.85
N SER A 87 1.35 -15.30 -9.67
CA SER A 87 2.54 -16.16 -9.70
C SER A 87 3.53 -15.88 -8.55
N ILE A 88 3.34 -14.76 -7.84
CA ILE A 88 4.22 -14.30 -6.77
C ILE A 88 3.74 -14.85 -5.42
N ALA A 89 4.57 -15.66 -4.78
CA ALA A 89 4.34 -16.08 -3.39
C ALA A 89 4.99 -15.14 -2.38
N LYS A 90 6.16 -14.57 -2.73
CA LYS A 90 6.86 -13.60 -1.87
C LYS A 90 7.71 -12.64 -2.70
N VAL A 91 7.95 -11.45 -2.17
CA VAL A 91 8.95 -10.50 -2.68
C VAL A 91 9.92 -10.17 -1.56
N ILE A 92 11.21 -10.15 -1.88
CA ILE A 92 12.28 -9.75 -0.95
C ILE A 92 12.98 -8.55 -1.56
N CYS A 93 13.11 -7.46 -0.79
CA CYS A 93 13.84 -6.27 -1.18
C CYS A 93 15.02 -6.04 -0.24
N SER A 94 16.14 -5.60 -0.79
CA SER A 94 17.33 -5.17 -0.04
C SER A 94 17.91 -3.89 -0.65
N GLU A 95 18.67 -3.15 0.16
CA GLU A 95 19.59 -2.11 -0.33
C GLU A 95 20.73 -2.71 -1.16
#